data_AF-A0A7M3MI84-F1
#
_entry.id   AF-A0A7M3MI84-F1
#
_cell.length_a   1.000
_cell.length_b   1.000
_cell.length_c   1.000
_cell.angle_alpha   90.00
_cell.angle_beta   90.00
_cell.angle_gamma   90.00
#
_symmetry.space_group_name_H-M   'P 1'
#
loop_
_entity.id
_entity.type
_entity.pdbx_description
1 polymer ?
#
loop_
_entity_poly.entity_id
_entity_poly.type
_entity_poly.pdbx_seq_one_letter_code
_entity_poly.pdbx_strand_id
1 'polypeptide(L)' 'MKATWEKVFEYASMPVHGTLSRKLRKEVKLQINGGAVYSDAVIFLGEEFVRVVSTKDDETVNTYYDWNKIDYVSTISST' A
#
# COMPACT_ATOMS: atom_id res chain seq x y z
N MET A 1 5.76 -15.47 -3.10
CA MET A 1 4.48 -14.73 -3.23
C MET A 1 4.64 -13.25 -3.60
N LYS A 2 5.87 -12.68 -3.61
CA LYS A 2 6.09 -11.25 -3.95
C LYS A 2 5.32 -10.79 -5.19
N ALA A 3 5.47 -11.47 -6.33
CA ALA A 3 4.77 -11.12 -7.57
C ALA A 3 3.23 -11.10 -7.43
N THR A 4 2.67 -11.98 -6.60
CA THR A 4 1.24 -11.99 -6.27
C THR A 4 0.84 -10.75 -5.48
N TRP A 5 1.63 -10.38 -4.47
CA TRP A 5 1.37 -9.18 -3.67
C TRP A 5 1.54 -7.89 -4.47
N GLU A 6 2.55 -7.81 -5.34
CA GLU A 6 2.71 -6.70 -6.29
C GLU A 6 1.43 -6.49 -7.11
N LYS A 7 0.85 -7.58 -7.65
CA LYS A 7 -0.42 -7.51 -8.39
C LYS A 7 -1.55 -6.98 -7.52
N VAL A 8 -1.70 -7.47 -6.29
CA VAL A 8 -2.73 -6.98 -5.36
C VAL A 8 -2.59 -5.47 -5.12
N PHE A 9 -1.37 -4.99 -4.84
CA PHE A 9 -1.12 -3.56 -4.67
C PHE A 9 -1.37 -2.78 -5.96
N GLU A 10 -1.02 -3.32 -7.13
CA GLU A 10 -1.30 -2.71 -8.44
C GLU A 10 -2.81 -2.57 -8.70
N TYR A 11 -3.62 -3.55 -8.33
CA TYR A 11 -5.09 -3.48 -8.45
C TYR A 11 -5.69 -2.41 -7.54
N ALA A 12 -5.22 -2.33 -6.29
CA ALA A 12 -5.71 -1.38 -5.29
C ALA A 12 -5.29 0.09 -5.56
N SER A 13 -4.35 0.32 -6.49
CA SER A 13 -3.70 1.61 -6.69
C SER A 13 -3.63 2.04 -8.17
N MET A 14 -3.20 3.27 -8.39
CA MET A 14 -2.90 3.84 -9.70
C MET A 14 -1.46 4.33 -9.72
N PRO A 15 -0.72 4.12 -10.82
CA PRO A 15 0.66 4.61 -10.93
C PRO A 15 0.69 6.14 -10.85
N VAL A 16 1.69 6.69 -10.15
CA VAL A 16 1.96 8.13 -10.14
C VAL A 16 3.00 8.42 -11.21
N HIS A 17 2.59 9.19 -12.23
CA HIS A 17 3.41 9.45 -13.41
C HIS A 17 4.79 10.03 -13.06
N GLY A 18 5.84 9.49 -13.68
CA GLY A 18 7.22 9.90 -13.43
C GLY A 18 7.83 9.38 -12.12
N THR A 19 7.16 8.45 -11.43
CA THR A 19 7.67 7.87 -10.17
C THR A 19 7.52 6.35 -10.13
N LEU A 20 8.22 5.71 -9.19
CA LEU A 20 8.04 4.28 -8.84
C LEU A 20 6.89 4.05 -7.84
N SER A 21 6.16 5.11 -7.50
CA SER A 21 5.10 5.09 -6.51
C SER A 21 3.73 4.94 -7.17
N ARG A 22 2.77 4.52 -6.37
CA ARG A 22 1.37 4.33 -6.75
C ARG A 22 0.49 4.93 -5.68
N LYS A 23 -0.58 5.62 -6.05
CA LYS A 23 -1.56 6.16 -5.09
C LYS A 23 -2.72 5.19 -4.97
N LEU A 24 -3.20 4.92 -3.74
CA LEU A 24 -4.43 4.16 -3.55
C LEU A 24 -5.57 4.79 -4.36
N ARG A 25 -6.40 3.94 -4.96
CA ARG A 25 -7.61 4.40 -5.64
C ARG A 25 -8.52 5.13 -4.66
N LYS A 26 -9.27 6.11 -5.15
CA LYS A 26 -10.27 6.81 -4.34
C LYS A 26 -11.21 5.77 -3.70
N GLU A 27 -11.56 5.98 -2.43
CA GLU A 27 -12.48 5.12 -1.65
C GLU A 27 -11.98 3.68 -1.41
N VAL A 28 -10.76 3.35 -1.83
CA VAL A 28 -10.08 2.10 -1.47
C VAL A 28 -9.16 2.34 -0.29
N LYS A 29 -9.30 1.51 0.74
CA LYS A 29 -8.38 1.45 1.89
C LYS A 29 -7.55 0.17 1.81
N LEU A 30 -6.38 0.20 2.43
CA LEU A 30 -5.43 -0.90 2.48
C LEU A 30 -5.14 -1.30 3.92
N GLN A 31 -5.04 -2.60 4.18
CA GLN A 31 -4.51 -3.14 5.44
C GLN A 31 -3.56 -4.29 5.13
N ILE A 32 -2.42 -4.33 5.84
CA ILE A 32 -1.43 -5.40 5.71
C ILE A 32 -1.32 -6.10 7.07
N ASN A 33 -1.43 -7.43 7.08
CA ASN A 33 -1.33 -8.30 8.25
C ASN A 33 -2.20 -7.85 9.45
N GLY A 34 -3.36 -7.25 9.21
CA GLY A 34 -4.26 -6.79 10.27
C GLY A 34 -3.77 -5.57 11.04
N GLY A 35 -2.74 -4.90 10.55
CA GLY A 35 -2.22 -3.66 11.14
C GLY A 35 -3.10 -2.45 10.86
N ALA A 36 -2.47 -1.28 10.71
CA ALA A 36 -3.18 -0.04 10.43
C ALA A 36 -3.97 -0.12 9.10
N VAL A 37 -5.13 0.57 9.08
CA VAL A 37 -5.91 0.78 7.86
C VAL A 37 -5.49 2.11 7.24
N TYR A 38 -4.97 2.04 6.02
CA TYR A 38 -4.48 3.17 5.27
C TYR A 38 -5.54 3.68 4.30
N SER A 39 -5.87 4.97 4.38
CA SER A 39 -6.66 5.71 3.39
C SER A 39 -5.78 6.74 2.70
N ASP A 40 -6.06 7.01 1.42
CA ASP A 40 -5.35 8.02 0.61
C ASP A 40 -3.81 7.88 0.57
N ALA A 41 -3.32 6.67 0.85
CA ALA A 41 -1.89 6.41 0.98
C ALA A 41 -1.20 6.29 -0.39
N VAL A 42 0.11 6.54 -0.37
CA VAL A 42 1.02 6.27 -1.49
C VAL A 42 1.83 5.03 -1.17
N ILE A 43 1.90 4.11 -2.11
CA ILE A 43 2.59 2.84 -2.02
C ILE A 43 3.81 2.87 -2.94
N PHE A 44 4.96 2.47 -2.43
CA PHE A 44 6.15 2.21 -3.22
C PHE A 44 6.43 0.71 -3.18
N LEU A 45 6.50 0.10 -4.36
CA LEU A 45 6.82 -1.32 -4.54
C LEU A 45 8.31 -1.43 -4.84
N GLY A 46 9.11 -1.52 -3.77
CA GLY A 46 10.55 -1.70 -3.86
C GLY A 46 10.93 -3.15 -4.12
N GLU A 47 12.19 -3.37 -4.47
CA GLU A 47 12.68 -4.73 -4.67
C GLU A 47 12.66 -5.55 -3.38
N GLU A 48 13.11 -4.96 -2.26
CA GLU A 48 13.24 -5.64 -0.96
C GLU A 48 12.03 -5.43 -0.04
N PHE A 49 11.29 -4.33 -0.21
CA PHE A 49 10.21 -3.95 0.68
C PHE A 49 9.05 -3.26 -0.03
N VAL A 50 7.89 -3.25 0.63
CA VAL A 50 6.79 -2.33 0.36
C VAL A 50 6.87 -1.17 1.33
N ARG A 51 6.78 0.06 0.85
CA ARG A 51 6.61 1.23 1.71
C ARG A 51 5.23 1.82 1.50
N VAL A 52 4.51 2.04 2.60
CA VAL A 52 3.23 2.77 2.63
C VAL A 52 3.47 4.11 3.29
N VAL A 53 3.15 5.18 2.57
CA VAL A 53 3.20 6.56 3.02
C VAL A 53 1.79 7.03 3.28
N SER A 54 1.52 7.45 4.51
CA SER A 54 0.22 7.98 4.93
C SER A 54 0.40 9.24 5.76
N THR A 55 -0.65 10.06 5.84
CA THR A 55 -0.69 11.19 6.77
C THR A 55 -1.42 10.78 8.04
N LYS A 56 -0.87 11.11 9.20
CA LYS A 56 -1.51 10.94 10.50
C LYS A 56 -1.13 12.14 11.38
N ASP A 57 -2.12 12.82 11.96
CA ASP A 57 -1.90 13.95 12.87
C ASP A 57 -0.97 15.03 12.25
N ASP A 58 -1.21 15.37 10.97
CA ASP A 58 -0.38 16.27 10.14
C ASP A 58 1.08 15.84 9.91
N GLU A 59 1.46 14.64 10.34
CA GLU A 59 2.76 14.03 10.08
C GLU A 59 2.71 13.08 8.89
N THR A 60 3.80 13.06 8.12
CA THR A 60 3.99 12.03 7.08
C THR A 60 4.62 10.79 7.69
N VAL A 61 3.86 9.71 7.75
CA VAL A 61 4.29 8.42 8.30
C VAL A 61 4.72 7.50 7.16
N ASN A 62 5.91 6.92 7.27
CA ASN A 62 6.44 5.94 6.34
C ASN A 62 6.51 4.57 7.03
N THR A 63 5.66 3.64 6.62
CA THR A 63 5.67 2.27 7.14
C THR A 63 6.31 1.34 6.11
N TYR A 64 7.23 0.48 6.56
CA TYR A 64 7.97 -0.46 5.71
C TYR A 64 7.56 -1.90 6.04
N TYR A 65 7.30 -2.67 5.00
CA TYR A 65 6.95 -4.09 5.10
C TYR A 65 7.93 -4.91 4.27
N ASP A 66 8.53 -5.91 4.91
CA ASP A 66 9.33 -6.93 4.22
C ASP A 66 8.39 -7.83 3.42
N TRP A 67 8.68 -8.04 2.14
CA TRP A 67 7.91 -8.91 1.25
C TRP A 67 7.71 -10.32 1.82
N ASN A 68 8.70 -10.85 2.54
CA ASN A 68 8.68 -12.19 3.09
C ASN A 68 7.87 -12.30 4.38
N LYS A 69 7.41 -11.17 4.92
CA LYS A 69 6.58 -11.10 6.13
C LYS A 69 5.15 -10.65 5.86
N ILE A 70 4.77 -10.48 4.60
CA ILE A 70 3.37 -10.21 4.23
C ILE A 70 2.64 -11.55 4.16
N ASP A 71 1.81 -11.81 5.17
CA ASP A 71 0.98 -13.00 5.28
C ASP A 71 -0.36 -12.79 4.55
N TYR A 72 -0.96 -11.60 4.70
CA TYR A 72 -2.17 -11.24 3.96
C TYR A 72 -2.33 -9.73 3.78
N VAL A 73 -3.13 -9.38 2.77
CA VAL A 73 -3.49 -8.00 2.42
C VAL A 73 -5.01 -7.90 2.27
N SER A 74 -5.61 -6.89 2.87
CA SER A 74 -7.04 -6.57 2.70
C SER A 74 -7.19 -5.22 1.99
N THR A 75 -8.04 -5.19 0.97
CA THR A 75 -8.53 -3.96 0.34
C THR A 75 -9.98 -3.75 0.77
N ILE A 76 -10.31 -2.56 1.23
CA ILE A 76 -11.63 -2.25 1.81
C ILE A 76 -12.23 -1.10 1.01
N SER A 77 -13.42 -1.29 0.46
CA SER A 77 -14.19 -0.27 -0.26
C SER A 77 -15.67 -0.38 0.11
N SER A 78 -16.40 0.73 0.04
CA SER A 78 -17.87 0.71 0.17
C SER A 78 -18.50 -0.03 -1.01
N THR A 79 -19.63 -0.71 -0.74
CA THR A 79 -20.49 -1.33 -1.77
C THR A 79 -21.31 -0.28 -2.50
#